data_AF-A0A2V8G8I8-F1
#
_entry.id   AF-A0A2V8G8I8-F1
#
_cell.length_a   1.000
_cell.length_b   1.000
_cell.length_c   1.000
_cell.angle_alpha   90.00
_cell.angle_beta   90.00
_cell.angle_gamma   90.00
#
_symmetry.space_group_name_H-M   'P 1'
#
loop_
_entity.id
_entity.type
_entity.pdbx_description
1 polymer ?
#
loop_
_entity_poly.entity_id
_entity_poly.type
_entity_poly.pdbx_seq_one_letter_code
_entity_poly.pdbx_strand_id
1 'polypeptide(L)'
;MSDHLKPIVEALIFASPEPLTLKTLCKLLDGEPREDVESALASIRADYDRPGGLQLVEVAGGYQIVTRPELHEWVRKLFHERTTQK
;
A
#
# COMPACT_ATOMS: atom_id res chain seq x y z
N MET A 1 6.02 -6.61 19.59
CA MET A 1 5.61 -6.37 18.19
C MET A 1 6.28 -7.43 17.34
N SER A 2 5.49 -8.22 16.64
CA SER A 2 5.97 -9.19 15.66
C SER A 2 6.69 -8.44 14.54
N ASP A 3 8.03 -8.36 14.60
CA ASP A 3 8.88 -7.64 13.64
C ASP A 3 8.64 -8.08 12.19
N HIS A 4 8.08 -9.28 12.01
CA HIS A 4 7.73 -9.89 10.73
C HIS A 4 6.35 -9.47 10.17
N LEU A 5 5.45 -8.90 10.97
CA LEU A 5 4.08 -8.61 10.52
C LEU A 5 4.03 -7.42 9.56
N LYS A 6 4.82 -6.38 9.85
CA LYS A 6 4.96 -5.19 9.01
C LYS A 6 5.31 -5.51 7.55
N PRO A 7 6.41 -6.24 7.24
CA PRO A 7 6.75 -6.53 5.84
C PRO A 7 5.69 -7.38 5.14
N ILE A 8 4.95 -8.24 5.86
CA ILE A 8 3.85 -9.01 5.27
C ILE A 8 2.69 -8.09 4.90
N VAL A 9 2.23 -7.24 5.82
CA VAL A 9 1.15 -6.27 5.57
C VAL A 9 1.51 -5.33 4.42
N GLU A 10 2.75 -4.83 4.38
CA GLU A 10 3.24 -3.97 3.30
C GLU A 10 3.18 -4.69 1.95
N ALA A 11 3.69 -5.93 1.89
CA ALA A 11 3.68 -6.72 0.67
C ALA A 11 2.25 -6.98 0.15
N LEU A 12 1.30 -7.27 1.06
CA LEU A 12 -0.09 -7.47 0.69
C LEU A 12 -0.72 -6.21 0.10
N ILE A 13 -0.51 -5.05 0.72
CA ILE A 13 -1.04 -3.77 0.24
C ILE A 13 -0.42 -3.40 -1.11
N PHE A 14 0.88 -3.61 -1.28
CA PHE A 14 1.59 -3.32 -2.53
C PHE A 14 1.14 -4.21 -3.69
N ALA A 15 0.96 -5.52 -3.43
CA ALA A 15 0.58 -6.48 -4.46
C ALA A 15 -0.90 -6.38 -4.87
N SER A 16 -1.75 -5.80 -4.01
CA SER A 16 -3.18 -5.70 -4.26
C SER A 16 -3.50 -4.65 -5.33
N PRO A 17 -4.29 -4.99 -6.37
CA PRO A 17 -4.76 -4.02 -7.35
C PRO A 17 -5.85 -3.08 -6.79
N GLU A 18 -6.53 -3.50 -5.73
CA GLU A 18 -7.61 -2.76 -5.06
C GLU A 18 -7.24 -2.39 -3.61
N PRO A 19 -7.81 -1.32 -3.04
CA PRO A 19 -7.57 -0.96 -1.65
C PRO A 19 -7.92 -2.10 -0.68
N LEU A 20 -6.98 -2.46 0.21
CA LEU A 20 -7.21 -3.49 1.22
C LEU A 20 -7.73 -2.89 2.52
N THR A 21 -8.90 -3.33 2.95
CA THR A 21 -9.43 -2.94 4.27
C THR A 21 -8.69 -3.66 5.39
N LEU A 22 -8.66 -3.05 6.58
CA LEU A 22 -8.14 -3.69 7.78
C LEU A 22 -8.83 -5.03 8.06
N LYS A 23 -10.14 -5.13 7.82
CA LYS A 23 -10.89 -6.38 7.96
C LYS A 23 -10.37 -7.48 7.02
N THR A 24 -10.04 -7.13 5.77
CA THR A 24 -9.44 -8.05 4.81
C THR A 24 -8.04 -8.47 5.25
N LEU A 25 -7.22 -7.53 5.73
CA LEU A 25 -5.87 -7.83 6.24
C LEU A 25 -5.92 -8.80 7.43
N CYS A 26 -6.76 -8.54 8.44
CA CYS A 26 -6.94 -9.45 9.57
C CYS A 26 -7.43 -10.84 9.14
N LYS A 27 -8.26 -10.94 8.08
CA LYS A 27 -8.71 -12.23 7.55
C LYS A 27 -7.59 -12.99 6.83
N LEU A 28 -6.68 -12.30 6.14
CA LEU A 28 -5.55 -12.91 5.45
C LEU A 28 -4.44 -13.34 6.42
N LEU A 29 -4.27 -12.58 7.50
CA LEU A 29 -3.28 -12.78 8.57
C LEU A 29 -3.88 -13.61 9.72
N ASP A 30 -4.68 -14.62 9.37
CA ASP A 30 -5.39 -15.47 10.33
C ASP A 30 -4.44 -15.92 11.46
N GLY A 31 -4.79 -15.60 12.71
CA GLY A 31 -3.97 -15.87 13.89
C GLY A 31 -3.28 -14.66 14.51
N GLU A 32 -3.17 -13.54 13.80
CA GLU A 32 -2.57 -12.30 14.35
C GLU A 32 -3.63 -11.41 15.02
N PRO A 33 -3.34 -10.85 16.21
CA PRO A 33 -4.21 -9.89 16.87
C PRO A 33 -4.48 -8.67 15.99
N ARG A 34 -5.73 -8.20 15.98
CA ARG A 34 -6.12 -6.99 15.23
C ARG A 34 -5.23 -5.78 15.57
N GLU A 35 -4.91 -5.62 16.85
CA GLU A 35 -4.07 -4.53 17.35
C GLU A 35 -2.65 -4.55 16.76
N ASP A 36 -2.09 -5.74 16.52
CA ASP A 36 -0.78 -5.89 15.90
C ASP A 36 -0.83 -5.52 14.41
N VAL A 37 -1.91 -5.88 13.72
CA VAL A 37 -2.14 -5.45 12.32
C VAL A 37 -2.33 -3.94 12.22
N GLU A 38 -3.09 -3.33 13.13
CA GLU A 38 -3.27 -1.87 13.23
C GLU A 38 -1.95 -1.15 13.51
N SER A 39 -1.13 -1.69 14.42
CA SER A 39 0.21 -1.17 14.74
C SER A 39 1.17 -1.28 13.55
N ALA A 40 1.19 -2.43 12.86
CA ALA A 40 1.98 -2.62 11.66
C ALA A 40 1.58 -1.62 10.56
N LEU A 41 0.28 -1.42 10.35
CA LEU A 41 -0.24 -0.47 9.38
C LEU A 41 0.13 0.98 9.71
N ALA A 42 0.07 1.37 10.98
CA ALA A 42 0.52 2.68 11.43
C ALA A 42 2.01 2.89 11.18
N SER A 43 2.84 1.87 11.41
CA SER A 43 4.27 1.91 11.10
C SER A 43 4.53 2.04 9.60
N ILE A 44 3.81 1.31 8.75
CA ILE A 44 3.92 1.45 7.28
C ILE A 44 3.52 2.87 6.87
N ARG A 45 2.43 3.41 7.41
CA ARG A 45 2.00 4.78 7.10
C ARG A 45 3.11 5.80 7.40
N ALA A 46 3.79 5.67 8.55
CA ALA A 46 4.92 6.53 8.89
C ALA A 46 6.10 6.37 7.90
N ASP A 47 6.40 5.15 7.48
CA ASP A 47 7.46 4.88 6.49
C ASP A 47 7.17 5.49 5.12
N TYR A 48 5.90 5.54 4.70
CA TYR A 48 5.48 6.16 3.44
C TYR A 48 5.21 7.67 3.55
N ASP A 49 5.29 8.26 4.75
CA ASP A 49 5.22 9.71 4.93
C ASP A 49 6.55 10.39 4.56
N ARG A 50 7.66 9.63 4.55
CA ARG A 50 8.97 10.14 4.15
C ARG A 50 8.99 10.59 2.67
N PRO A 51 9.86 11.55 2.31
CA PRO A 51 10.09 11.93 0.93
C PRO A 51 10.42 10.71 0.05
N GLY A 52 9.73 10.57 -1.08
CA GLY A 52 9.86 9.41 -1.96
C GLY A 52 8.80 9.43 -3.07
N GLY A 53 8.88 8.51 -4.04
CA GLY A 53 7.95 8.49 -5.17
C GLY A 53 6.62 7.78 -4.91
N LEU A 54 6.49 7.08 -3.78
CA LEU A 54 5.31 6.33 -3.38
C LEU A 54 4.71 6.92 -2.11
N GLN A 55 3.43 6.66 -1.90
CA GLN A 55 2.69 7.03 -0.70
C GLN A 55 1.64 5.96 -0.39
N LEU A 56 1.30 5.83 0.88
CA LEU A 56 0.16 5.03 1.34
C LEU A 56 -1.06 5.95 1.45
N VAL A 57 -2.15 5.62 0.74
CA VAL A 57 -3.41 6.37 0.80
C VAL A 57 -4.52 5.50 1.38
N GLU A 58 -5.46 6.15 2.05
CA GLU A 58 -6.69 5.53 2.53
C GLU A 58 -7.85 5.94 1.61
N VAL A 59 -8.50 4.95 0.99
CA VAL A 59 -9.61 5.15 0.04
C VAL A 59 -10.75 4.22 0.44
N ALA A 60 -11.93 4.80 0.72
CA ALA A 60 -13.13 4.07 1.12
C ALA A 60 -12.91 3.08 2.29
N GLY A 61 -12.02 3.41 3.24
CA GLY A 61 -11.67 2.55 4.38
C GLY A 61 -10.73 1.39 4.05
N GLY A 62 -10.16 1.38 2.84
CA GLY A 62 -9.07 0.51 2.42
C GLY A 62 -7.76 1.28 2.26
N TYR A 63 -6.66 0.56 2.29
CA TYR A 63 -5.30 1.09 2.17
C TYR A 63 -4.68 0.64 0.86
N GLN A 64 -4.01 1.56 0.17
CA GLN A 64 -3.33 1.27 -1.10
C GLN A 64 -2.04 2.07 -1.21
N ILE A 65 -1.00 1.43 -1.74
CA ILE A 65 0.23 2.12 -2.12
C ILE A 65 0.06 2.64 -3.54
N VAL A 66 0.27 3.95 -3.73
CA VAL A 66 0.16 4.64 -5.01
C VAL A 66 1.38 5.52 -5.25
N THR A 67 1.60 5.92 -6.49
CA THR A 67 2.62 6.93 -6.82
C THR A 67 2.20 8.31 -6.33
N ARG A 68 3.18 9.16 -6.02
CA ARG A 68 2.90 10.56 -5.67
C ARG A 68 2.42 11.35 -6.88
N PRO A 69 1.42 12.23 -6.74
CA PRO A 69 0.88 13.02 -7.83
C PRO A 69 1.92 13.96 -8.46
N GLU A 70 2.94 14.37 -7.69
CA GLU A 70 4.07 15.17 -8.19
C GLU A 70 4.85 14.46 -9.31
N LEU A 71 4.78 13.13 -9.37
CA LEU A 71 5.43 12.31 -10.40
C LEU A 71 4.49 11.92 -11.55
N HIS A 72 3.27 12.49 -11.59
CA HIS A 72 2.24 12.11 -12.57
C HIS A 72 2.72 12.21 -14.02
N GLU A 73 3.52 13.24 -14.38
CA GLU A 73 4.04 13.39 -15.74
C GLU A 73 4.88 12.18 -16.19
N TRP A 74 5.75 11.69 -15.31
CA TRP A 74 6.62 10.54 -15.58
C TRP A 74 5.83 9.23 -15.64
N VAL A 75 4.92 9.05 -14.68
CA VAL A 75 4.03 7.88 -14.64
C VAL A 75 3.17 7.81 -15.90
N ARG A 76 2.66 8.96 -16.37
CA ARG A 76 1.84 9.04 -17.58
C ARG A 76 2.60 8.64 -18.85
N LYS A 77 3.89 9.00 -18.98
CA LYS A 77 4.74 8.61 -20.12
C LYS A 77 4.82 7.08 -20.26
N LEU A 78 5.04 6.36 -19.16
CA LEU A 78 5.07 4.89 -19.13
C LEU A 78 3.79 4.26 -19.71
N PHE A 79 2.62 4.82 -19.42
CA PHE A 79 1.34 4.29 -19.91
C PHE A 79 0.96 4.79 -21.32
N HIS A 80 1.44 5.96 -21.75
CA HIS A 80 1.20 6.46 -23.11
C HIS A 80 2.00 5.67 -24.15
N GLU A 81 3.26 5.31 -23.86
CA GLU A 81 4.08 4.49 -24.77
C GLU A 81 3.49 3.10 -25.02
N ARG A 82 2.73 2.56 -24.05
CA ARG A 82 2.02 1.28 -24.20
C ARG A 82 0.81 1.36 -25.12
N THR A 83 0.29 2.56 -25.41
CA THR A 83 -0.89 2.74 -26.29
C THR A 83 -0.49 2.94 -27.76
N THR A 84 0.73 3.42 -28.02
CA THR A 84 1.23 3.67 -29.39
C THR A 84 1.87 2.43 -30.05
N GLN A 85 2.01 1.31 -29.33
CA GLN A 85 2.41 0.01 -29.91
C GLN A 85 1.19 -0.82 -30.33
N LYS A 86 0.35 -0.27 -31.22
CA LYS A 86 -0.66 -1.02 -31.97
C LYS A 86 -0.48 -0.79 -33.47
#